data_AF-A0AA39IRB2-F1
#
_entry.id   AF-A0AA39IRB2-F1
#
_cell.length_a   1.000
_cell.length_b   1.000
_cell.length_c   1.000
_cell.angle_alpha   90.00
_cell.angle_beta   90.00
_cell.angle_gamma   90.00
#
_symmetry.space_group_name_H-M   'P 1'
#
loop_
_entity.id
_entity.type
_entity.pdbx_description
1 polymer ?
#
loop_
_entity_poly.entity_id
_entity_poly.type
_entity_poly.pdbx_seq_one_letter_code
_entity_poly.pdbx_strand_id
1 'polypeptide(L)'
;MEAMRPGTSSTSVSAMRALAMELKGLQQSPMEGFVVKANEEDLFSWDVAIFGPPGTIYEGGYFKAVVRFPSNYPYAPPSVRFLSKLWHPNVYENGDLCISILHPPVDDPHSGELPCERWNPTQNVRTILLSVISLLNEPNTSSPANVDASVSYRKWKESNGGDDEYARIVRKQVELTKQQAVADGVTVPTTIEEYCIKEKKEEPMDTLDFDEDYYDYDDDSDYDDDCDGNDDEDSNMGKPKGIRTARKLRTHRREQRWNDKRYKKANLGTRWKADPFGGACAAKGIVLEKLGVEAKQPNSAIRKCVRVQLIKNSKKITAFVPNDGCLNFIEENDEVLVSGFGRSGHAVGDIPGVRFKVVKVANTSLSALFKGKKERPQYGSSDGDDYGIREKRSRKRSKTAEQLQLEERYYARKIMQLMREIKATVYTNAAMVDEVSRLNIAIVKAEAENKMIIRRLRTHERNRIRRIKNQLNREDAAAQAAALAKLAPSSPSTECPPASENPSI
;
A
#
# COMPACT_ATOMS: atom_id res chain seq x y z
N MET A 1 55.47 -3.63 -11.96
CA MET A 1 54.15 -4.04 -11.45
C MET A 1 53.90 -3.27 -10.18
N GLU A 2 53.34 -2.08 -10.32
CA GLU A 2 53.10 -1.14 -9.23
C GLU A 2 51.77 -1.52 -8.58
N ALA A 3 51.83 -1.92 -7.31
CA ALA A 3 50.65 -2.31 -6.55
C ALA A 3 49.79 -1.07 -6.28
N MET A 4 48.62 -1.01 -6.91
CA MET A 4 47.60 -0.01 -6.62
C MET A 4 47.20 -0.09 -5.14
N ARG A 5 47.47 0.98 -4.39
CA ARG A 5 46.92 1.18 -3.04
C ARG A 5 45.40 1.35 -3.14
N PRO A 6 44.60 0.83 -2.19
CA PRO A 6 43.16 1.10 -2.17
C PRO A 6 42.95 2.59 -1.91
N GLY A 7 42.37 3.28 -2.91
CA GLY A 7 42.02 4.69 -2.80
C GLY A 7 41.00 4.90 -1.70
N THR A 8 41.32 5.80 -0.76
CA THR A 8 40.36 6.33 0.22
C THR A 8 39.28 7.09 -0.54
N SER A 9 38.15 6.45 -0.79
CA SER A 9 36.98 7.10 -1.38
C SER A 9 36.48 8.18 -0.41
N SER A 10 36.30 9.40 -0.91
CA SER A 10 35.77 10.50 -0.11
C SER A 10 34.36 10.14 0.36
N THR A 11 34.20 9.94 1.66
CA THR A 11 32.93 9.57 2.28
C THR A 11 31.90 10.68 2.06
N SER A 12 30.77 10.35 1.44
CA SER A 12 29.68 11.31 1.21
C SER A 12 29.05 11.73 2.54
N VAL A 13 29.09 13.03 2.84
CA VAL A 13 28.38 13.62 4.00
C VAL A 13 26.87 13.35 3.93
N SER A 14 26.33 13.24 2.72
CA SER A 14 24.92 12.89 2.49
C SER A 14 24.62 11.44 2.90
N ALA A 15 25.48 10.49 2.49
CA ALA A 15 25.32 9.09 2.82
C ALA A 15 25.40 8.85 4.34
N MET A 16 26.35 9.49 5.02
CA MET A 16 26.46 9.41 6.48
C MET A 16 25.21 9.92 7.20
N ARG A 17 24.62 11.04 6.73
CA ARG A 17 23.38 11.56 7.32
C ARG A 17 22.19 10.64 7.06
N ALA A 18 22.07 10.06 5.88
CA ALA A 18 21.01 9.11 5.54
C ALA A 18 21.09 7.88 6.45
N LEU A 19 22.27 7.26 6.55
CA LEU A 19 22.51 6.09 7.41
C LEU A 19 22.25 6.39 8.88
N ALA A 20 22.69 7.56 9.39
CA ALA A 20 22.42 7.94 10.77
C ALA A 20 20.92 8.12 11.07
N MET A 21 20.15 8.68 10.13
CA MET A 21 18.69 8.80 10.27
C MET A 21 17.99 7.44 10.24
N GLU A 22 18.40 6.55 9.33
CA GLU A 22 17.84 5.20 9.23
C GLU A 22 18.16 4.35 10.46
N LEU A 23 19.40 4.40 10.95
CA LEU A 23 19.82 3.71 12.16
C LEU A 23 19.00 4.18 13.37
N LYS A 24 18.82 5.50 13.52
CA LYS A 24 17.97 6.07 14.56
C LYS A 24 16.52 5.61 14.42
N GLY A 25 16.00 5.54 13.21
CA GLY A 25 14.65 5.03 12.93
C GLY A 25 14.48 3.58 13.36
N LEU A 26 15.44 2.70 13.02
CA LEU A 26 15.44 1.29 13.42
C LEU A 26 15.66 1.09 14.91
N GLN A 27 16.41 1.97 15.58
CA GLN A 27 16.58 1.92 17.04
C GLN A 27 15.32 2.39 17.79
N GLN A 28 14.61 3.39 17.25
CA GLN A 28 13.36 3.90 17.84
C GLN A 28 12.19 2.94 17.61
N SER A 29 12.10 2.37 16.41
CA SER A 29 11.09 1.40 16.00
C SER A 29 11.80 0.13 15.53
N PRO A 30 12.23 -0.74 16.47
CA PRO A 30 12.87 -1.99 16.13
C PRO A 30 11.94 -2.87 15.32
N MET A 31 12.51 -3.62 14.38
CA MET A 31 11.78 -4.59 13.60
C MET A 31 11.72 -5.92 14.33
N GLU A 32 10.58 -6.59 14.25
CA GLU A 32 10.39 -7.92 14.81
C GLU A 32 11.38 -8.92 14.20
N GLY A 33 12.00 -9.72 15.06
CA GLY A 33 13.00 -10.70 14.62
C GLY A 33 14.35 -10.13 14.18
N PHE A 34 14.58 -8.82 14.26
CA PHE A 34 15.87 -8.21 13.88
C PHE A 34 16.47 -7.37 15.00
N VAL A 35 17.78 -7.54 15.20
CA VAL A 35 18.60 -6.64 16.02
C VAL A 35 19.69 -6.07 15.15
N VAL A 36 19.68 -4.74 14.98
CA VAL A 36 20.62 -4.01 14.12
C VAL A 36 21.58 -3.23 15.01
N LYS A 37 22.88 -3.45 14.83
CA LYS A 37 23.96 -2.71 15.50
C LYS A 37 24.91 -2.16 14.43
N ALA A 38 25.08 -0.83 14.40
CA ALA A 38 26.13 -0.24 13.57
C ALA A 38 27.50 -0.49 14.22
N ASN A 39 28.53 -0.70 13.40
CA ASN A 39 29.89 -0.78 13.89
C ASN A 39 30.33 0.60 14.43
N GLU A 40 31.07 0.61 15.54
CA GLU A 40 31.45 1.84 16.26
C GLU A 40 32.50 2.65 15.48
N GLU A 41 33.32 1.99 14.67
CA GLU A 41 34.36 2.61 13.85
C GLU A 41 33.89 2.96 12.43
N ASP A 42 32.91 2.23 11.90
CA ASP A 42 32.45 2.34 10.52
C ASP A 42 30.92 2.34 10.41
N LEU A 43 30.34 3.52 10.17
CA LEU A 43 28.90 3.68 9.95
C LEU A 43 28.40 2.98 8.67
N PHE A 44 29.30 2.61 7.75
CA PHE A 44 28.97 1.91 6.49
C PHE A 44 28.95 0.38 6.65
N SER A 45 29.16 -0.15 7.85
CA SER A 45 29.07 -1.59 8.12
C SER A 45 28.17 -1.84 9.33
N TRP A 46 27.05 -2.52 9.11
CA TRP A 46 26.09 -2.84 10.18
C TRP A 46 26.02 -4.35 10.40
N ASP A 47 26.09 -4.74 11.67
CA ASP A 47 25.86 -6.10 12.12
C ASP A 47 24.35 -6.29 12.37
N VAL A 48 23.79 -7.31 11.74
CA VAL A 48 22.36 -7.64 11.84
C VAL A 48 22.24 -9.06 12.37
N ALA A 49 21.59 -9.20 13.52
CA ALA A 49 21.14 -10.47 14.04
C ALA A 49 19.69 -10.70 13.63
N ILE A 50 19.41 -11.88 13.08
CA ILE A 50 18.12 -12.31 12.53
C ILE A 50 17.66 -13.52 13.32
N PHE A 51 16.48 -13.42 13.92
CA PHE A 51 15.84 -14.53 14.63
C PHE A 51 14.84 -15.20 13.71
N GLY A 52 14.86 -16.53 13.67
CA GLY A 52 13.90 -17.28 12.88
C GLY A 52 12.49 -17.25 13.50
N PRO A 53 11.44 -16.89 12.74
CA PRO A 53 10.09 -16.79 13.27
C PRO A 53 9.54 -18.15 13.73
N PRO A 54 8.73 -18.17 14.80
CA PRO A 54 8.09 -19.38 15.30
C PRO A 54 7.09 -19.97 14.28
N GLY A 55 6.97 -21.30 14.23
CA GLY A 55 6.12 -21.98 13.25
C GLY A 55 6.75 -22.14 11.86
N THR A 56 8.02 -21.79 11.70
CA THR A 56 8.79 -22.00 10.46
C THR A 56 9.91 -23.03 10.66
N ILE A 57 10.52 -23.52 9.57
CA ILE A 57 11.70 -24.40 9.64
C ILE A 57 12.92 -23.73 10.28
N TYR A 58 12.90 -22.41 10.43
CA TYR A 58 13.94 -21.60 11.04
C TYR A 58 13.69 -21.30 12.53
N GLU A 59 12.62 -21.85 13.13
CA GLU A 59 12.23 -21.57 14.51
C GLU A 59 13.37 -21.70 15.52
N GLY A 60 13.62 -20.61 16.26
CA GLY A 60 14.70 -20.51 17.24
C GLY A 60 16.10 -20.43 16.63
N GLY A 61 16.23 -20.19 15.33
CA GLY A 61 17.49 -19.91 14.67
C GLY A 61 18.02 -18.51 15.00
N TYR A 62 19.34 -18.39 15.07
CA TYR A 62 20.05 -17.13 15.31
C TYR A 62 21.09 -16.86 14.22
N PHE A 63 20.72 -16.09 13.20
CA PHE A 63 21.58 -15.86 12.03
C PHE A 63 22.23 -14.49 12.10
N LYS A 64 23.55 -14.46 11.94
CA LYS A 64 24.30 -13.20 11.84
C LYS A 64 24.51 -12.84 10.38
N ALA A 65 24.25 -11.60 10.03
CA ALA A 65 24.54 -11.02 8.72
C ALA A 65 25.21 -9.65 8.89
N VAL A 66 25.97 -9.25 7.88
CA VAL A 66 26.59 -7.92 7.79
C VAL A 66 26.02 -7.22 6.56
N VAL A 67 25.59 -5.98 6.76
CA VAL A 67 25.17 -5.08 5.68
C VAL A 67 26.27 -4.06 5.44
N ARG A 68 26.82 -4.03 4.23
CA ARG A 68 27.85 -3.06 3.82
C ARG A 68 27.26 -2.05 2.85
N PHE A 69 27.38 -0.78 3.20
CA PHE A 69 26.85 0.33 2.43
C PHE A 69 27.93 0.94 1.53
N PRO A 70 27.58 1.33 0.29
CA PRO A 70 28.52 2.06 -0.56
C PRO A 70 28.61 3.52 -0.14
N SER A 71 29.72 4.18 -0.51
CA SER A 71 29.96 5.59 -0.17
C SER A 71 28.94 6.56 -0.79
N ASN A 72 28.23 6.15 -1.84
CA ASN A 72 27.18 6.90 -2.54
C ASN A 72 25.76 6.45 -2.18
N TYR A 73 25.55 5.74 -1.06
CA TYR A 73 24.22 5.41 -0.56
C TYR A 73 23.33 6.66 -0.37
N PRO A 74 22.02 6.64 -0.74
CA PRO A 74 21.22 5.50 -1.23
C PRO A 74 21.18 5.34 -2.77
N TYR A 75 22.07 6.00 -3.53
CA TYR A 75 22.03 5.92 -4.99
C TYR A 75 22.50 4.56 -5.55
N ALA A 76 23.38 3.87 -4.82
CA ALA A 76 23.76 2.48 -5.11
C ALA A 76 23.31 1.55 -3.98
N PRO A 77 23.01 0.27 -4.29
CA PRO A 77 22.54 -0.70 -3.31
C PRO A 77 23.64 -1.09 -2.32
N PRO A 78 23.27 -1.40 -1.06
CA PRO A 78 24.16 -2.09 -0.14
C PRO A 78 24.30 -3.57 -0.52
N SER A 79 25.28 -4.24 0.09
CA SER A 79 25.46 -5.68 0.02
C SER A 79 25.14 -6.34 1.36
N VAL A 80 24.46 -7.48 1.32
CA VAL A 80 24.09 -8.25 2.52
C VAL A 80 24.80 -9.61 2.46
N ARG A 81 25.57 -9.92 3.50
CA ARG A 81 26.30 -11.18 3.63
C ARG A 81 25.99 -11.86 4.96
N PHE A 82 25.56 -13.11 4.91
CA PHE A 82 25.45 -13.97 6.09
C PHE A 82 26.85 -14.40 6.56
N LEU A 83 27.12 -14.17 7.84
CA LEU A 83 28.30 -14.72 8.53
C LEU A 83 28.03 -16.17 8.97
N SER A 84 26.80 -16.47 9.37
CA SER A 84 26.35 -17.82 9.64
C SER A 84 26.17 -18.60 8.33
N LYS A 85 26.73 -19.81 8.23
CA LYS A 85 26.54 -20.65 7.05
C LYS A 85 25.09 -21.08 6.92
N LEU A 86 24.42 -20.67 5.85
CA LEU A 86 22.99 -20.86 5.65
C LEU A 86 22.74 -21.61 4.34
N TRP A 87 21.99 -22.71 4.39
CA TRP A 87 21.66 -23.54 3.22
C TRP A 87 20.34 -23.09 2.61
N HIS A 88 20.42 -22.25 1.58
CA HIS A 88 19.24 -21.59 1.02
C HIS A 88 19.35 -21.37 -0.48
N PRO A 89 18.24 -21.50 -1.27
CA PRO A 89 18.26 -21.32 -2.72
C PRO A 89 18.85 -19.99 -3.19
N ASN A 90 18.66 -18.91 -2.41
CA ASN A 90 19.09 -17.55 -2.78
C ASN A 90 20.31 -17.02 -1.99
N VAL A 91 21.05 -17.89 -1.30
CA VAL A 91 22.30 -17.52 -0.61
C VAL A 91 23.46 -18.25 -1.25
N TYR A 92 24.49 -17.50 -1.63
CA TYR A 92 25.73 -18.05 -2.18
C TYR A 92 26.56 -18.78 -1.10
N GLU A 93 27.50 -19.63 -1.52
CA GLU A 93 28.38 -20.36 -0.59
C GLU A 93 29.25 -19.45 0.27
N ASN A 94 29.59 -18.27 -0.24
CA ASN A 94 30.34 -17.22 0.47
C ASN A 94 29.47 -16.42 1.46
N GLY A 95 28.16 -16.70 1.52
CA GLY A 95 27.18 -16.04 2.37
C GLY A 95 26.51 -14.81 1.74
N ASP A 96 26.90 -14.39 0.53
CA ASP A 96 26.25 -13.25 -0.13
C ASP A 96 24.79 -13.60 -0.47
N LEU A 97 23.89 -12.67 -0.21
CA LEU A 97 22.47 -12.80 -0.51
C LEU A 97 22.17 -12.29 -1.92
N CYS A 98 21.48 -13.12 -2.72
CA CYS A 98 20.99 -12.72 -4.03
C CYS A 98 19.50 -12.39 -3.96
N ILE A 99 19.15 -11.11 -4.08
CA ILE A 99 17.77 -10.64 -4.18
C ILE A 99 17.69 -9.46 -5.15
N SER A 100 16.61 -9.37 -5.92
CA SER A 100 16.44 -8.38 -6.99
C SER A 100 16.61 -6.94 -6.51
N ILE A 101 16.14 -6.62 -5.30
CA ILE A 101 16.20 -5.26 -4.74
C ILE A 101 17.63 -4.79 -4.45
N LEU A 102 18.60 -5.69 -4.31
CA LEU A 102 20.02 -5.34 -4.10
C LEU A 102 20.79 -5.20 -5.41
N HIS A 103 20.12 -5.33 -6.56
CA HIS A 103 20.69 -5.10 -7.86
C HIS A 103 20.28 -3.74 -8.41
N PRO A 104 21.20 -3.02 -9.08
CA PRO A 104 20.88 -1.76 -9.75
C PRO A 104 19.78 -1.95 -10.80
N PRO A 105 19.05 -0.88 -11.14
CA PRO A 105 18.03 -0.95 -12.16
C PRO A 105 18.69 -1.28 -13.51
N VAL A 106 18.10 -2.20 -14.25
CA VAL A 106 18.46 -2.47 -15.64
C VAL A 106 17.42 -1.75 -16.50
N ASP A 107 17.86 -0.81 -17.34
CA ASP A 107 17.01 -0.17 -18.36
C ASP A 107 16.76 -1.15 -19.52
N ASP A 108 16.19 -2.33 -19.22
CA ASP A 108 15.73 -3.28 -20.23
C ASP A 108 14.20 -3.30 -20.25
N PRO A 109 13.57 -2.67 -21.26
CA PRO A 109 12.12 -2.67 -21.45
C PRO A 109 11.49 -4.06 -21.60
N HIS A 110 12.30 -5.10 -21.86
CA HIS A 110 11.82 -6.47 -22.05
C HIS A 110 11.92 -7.34 -20.79
N SER A 111 12.55 -6.84 -19.73
CA SER A 111 12.78 -7.61 -18.50
C SER A 111 11.49 -7.90 -17.71
N GLY A 112 10.45 -7.08 -17.87
CA GLY A 112 9.17 -7.24 -17.17
C GLY A 112 9.24 -6.98 -15.66
N GLU A 113 10.39 -6.53 -15.14
CA GLU A 113 10.59 -6.28 -13.71
C GLU A 113 10.15 -4.86 -13.33
N LEU A 114 9.47 -4.74 -12.18
CA LEU A 114 9.00 -3.45 -11.71
C LEU A 114 10.16 -2.62 -11.12
N PRO A 115 10.14 -1.28 -11.22
CA PRO A 115 11.14 -0.41 -10.58
C PRO A 115 11.23 -0.57 -9.04
N CYS A 116 10.19 -1.10 -8.39
CA CYS A 116 10.18 -1.39 -6.96
C CYS A 116 10.86 -2.74 -6.61
N GLU A 117 11.03 -3.63 -7.58
CA GLU A 117 11.70 -4.93 -7.41
C GLU A 117 13.22 -4.81 -7.57
N ARG A 118 13.71 -3.67 -8.07
CA ARG A 118 15.13 -3.32 -8.20
C ARG A 118 15.50 -2.21 -7.23
N TRP A 119 16.81 -2.02 -7.04
CA TRP A 119 17.32 -0.93 -6.21
C TRP A 119 16.93 0.42 -6.79
N ASN A 120 16.42 1.30 -5.94
CA ASN A 120 16.21 2.69 -6.28
C ASN A 120 16.46 3.56 -5.02
N PRO A 121 16.75 4.87 -5.17
CA PRO A 121 17.09 5.73 -4.02
C PRO A 121 15.96 5.96 -3.01
N THR A 122 14.76 5.42 -3.24
CA THR A 122 13.64 5.47 -2.29
C THR A 122 13.59 4.24 -1.38
N GLN A 123 14.34 3.18 -1.72
CA GLN A 123 14.54 2.02 -0.86
C GLN A 123 15.37 2.40 0.37
N ASN A 124 15.14 1.69 1.47
CA ASN A 124 15.82 1.90 2.75
C ASN A 124 16.16 0.54 3.39
N VAL A 125 16.95 0.56 4.46
CA VAL A 125 17.39 -0.66 5.16
C VAL A 125 16.21 -1.47 5.68
N ARG A 126 15.13 -0.80 6.11
CA ARG A 126 13.91 -1.46 6.60
C ARG A 126 13.29 -2.34 5.51
N THR A 127 13.13 -1.81 4.29
CA THR A 127 12.61 -2.56 3.16
C THR A 127 13.51 -3.74 2.81
N ILE A 128 14.83 -3.56 2.86
CA ILE A 128 15.78 -4.67 2.63
C ILE A 128 15.51 -5.80 3.62
N LEU A 129 15.48 -5.50 4.91
CA LEU A 129 15.29 -6.50 5.96
C LEU A 129 13.93 -7.22 5.84
N LEU A 130 12.85 -6.52 5.49
CA LEU A 130 11.55 -7.13 5.20
C LEU A 130 11.62 -8.09 4.01
N SER A 131 12.30 -7.70 2.93
CA SER A 131 12.52 -8.56 1.78
C SER A 131 13.40 -9.76 2.10
N VAL A 132 14.36 -9.66 3.03
CA VAL A 132 15.15 -10.81 3.51
C VAL A 132 14.25 -11.83 4.21
N ILE A 133 13.36 -11.42 5.12
CA ILE A 133 12.42 -12.37 5.77
C ILE A 133 11.52 -13.03 4.74
N SER A 134 10.94 -12.23 3.84
CA SER A 134 10.05 -12.74 2.79
C SER A 134 10.76 -13.80 1.94
N LEU A 135 12.01 -13.54 1.55
CA LEU A 135 12.83 -14.46 0.76
C LEU A 135 13.22 -15.74 1.54
N LEU A 136 13.47 -15.65 2.85
CA LEU A 136 13.76 -16.82 3.68
C LEU A 136 12.52 -17.73 3.85
N ASN A 137 11.32 -17.14 3.88
CA ASN A 137 10.06 -17.90 3.95
C ASN A 137 9.68 -18.50 2.58
N GLU A 138 9.83 -17.71 1.51
CA GLU A 138 9.51 -18.10 0.14
C GLU A 138 10.71 -17.88 -0.79
N PRO A 139 11.63 -18.86 -0.86
CA PRO A 139 12.80 -18.79 -1.74
C PRO A 139 12.40 -18.68 -3.21
N ASN A 140 13.11 -17.85 -3.96
CA ASN A 140 12.97 -17.77 -5.41
C ASN A 140 13.72 -18.93 -6.09
N THR A 141 12.96 -19.90 -6.61
CA THR A 141 13.50 -21.07 -7.31
C THR A 141 13.78 -20.84 -8.81
N SER A 142 13.30 -19.73 -9.38
CA SER A 142 13.48 -19.39 -10.81
C SER A 142 14.87 -18.84 -11.09
N SER A 143 15.46 -18.11 -10.13
CA SER A 143 16.82 -17.59 -10.19
C SER A 143 17.58 -17.89 -8.89
N PRO A 144 17.98 -19.16 -8.67
CA PRO A 144 18.68 -19.55 -7.46
C PRO A 144 20.17 -19.18 -7.50
N ALA A 145 20.69 -18.70 -6.38
CA ALA A 145 22.13 -18.54 -6.13
C ALA A 145 22.81 -19.89 -5.85
N ASN A 146 22.09 -20.80 -5.19
CA ASN A 146 22.53 -22.16 -4.90
C ASN A 146 21.55 -23.15 -5.53
N VAL A 147 21.99 -23.79 -6.61
CA VAL A 147 21.18 -24.71 -7.42
C VAL A 147 20.80 -25.95 -6.63
N ASP A 148 21.71 -26.52 -5.84
CA ASP A 148 21.47 -27.73 -5.06
C ASP A 148 20.44 -27.48 -3.95
N ALA A 149 20.54 -26.33 -3.27
CA ALA A 149 19.54 -25.89 -2.30
C ALA A 149 18.16 -25.66 -2.94
N SER A 150 18.12 -25.13 -4.16
CA SER A 150 16.87 -24.92 -4.92
C SER A 150 16.20 -26.23 -5.31
N VAL A 151 16.97 -27.21 -5.78
CA VAL A 151 16.45 -28.53 -6.16
C VAL A 151 15.91 -29.28 -4.94
N SER A 152 16.66 -29.28 -3.83
CA SER A 152 16.21 -29.92 -2.58
C SER A 152 14.97 -29.25 -1.99
N TYR A 153 14.90 -27.91 -2.02
CA TYR A 153 13.70 -27.17 -1.60
C TYR A 153 12.46 -27.50 -2.46
N ARG A 154 12.63 -27.57 -3.79
CA ARG A 154 11.53 -27.90 -4.70
C ARG A 154 10.96 -29.30 -4.43
N LYS A 155 11.81 -30.31 -4.27
CA LYS A 155 11.41 -31.68 -3.91
C LYS A 155 10.66 -31.73 -2.58
N TRP A 156 11.15 -31.02 -1.58
CA TRP A 156 10.48 -30.92 -0.27
C TRP A 156 9.10 -30.28 -0.38
N LYS A 157 8.96 -29.19 -1.16
CA LYS A 157 7.68 -28.49 -1.38
C LYS A 157 6.68 -29.33 -2.18
N GLU A 158 7.12 -29.97 -3.27
CA GLU A 158 6.28 -30.82 -4.12
C GLU A 158 5.79 -32.08 -3.40
N SER A 159 6.58 -32.61 -2.45
CA SER A 159 6.21 -33.78 -1.65
C SER A 159 5.34 -33.45 -0.43
N ASN A 160 4.90 -32.19 -0.25
CA ASN A 160 4.19 -31.70 0.94
C ASN A 160 4.88 -32.12 2.26
N GLY A 161 6.22 -32.14 2.29
CA GLY A 161 7.00 -32.56 3.45
C GLY A 161 7.28 -34.07 3.56
N GLY A 162 7.02 -34.86 2.51
CA GLY A 162 7.42 -36.27 2.44
C GLY A 162 8.94 -36.47 2.35
N ASP A 163 9.65 -35.58 1.64
CA ASP A 163 11.12 -35.60 1.55
C ASP A 163 11.76 -34.58 2.49
N ASP A 164 12.02 -34.98 3.74
CA ASP A 164 12.53 -34.12 4.82
C ASP A 164 14.04 -33.79 4.69
N GLU A 165 14.69 -34.04 3.55
CA GLU A 165 16.13 -33.76 3.38
C GLU A 165 16.47 -32.27 3.60
N TYR A 166 15.75 -31.38 2.92
CA TYR A 166 15.97 -29.93 3.04
C TYR A 166 15.75 -29.44 4.48
N ALA A 167 14.61 -29.80 5.06
CA ALA A 167 14.26 -29.40 6.42
C ALA A 167 15.22 -29.98 7.47
N ARG A 168 15.75 -31.20 7.29
CA ARG A 168 16.76 -31.79 8.17
C ARG A 168 18.07 -31.00 8.17
N ILE A 169 18.53 -30.55 6.99
CA ILE A 169 19.74 -29.73 6.86
C ILE A 169 19.53 -28.39 7.56
N VAL A 170 18.39 -27.73 7.32
CA VAL A 170 18.06 -26.44 7.95
C VAL A 170 17.95 -26.58 9.47
N ARG A 171 17.26 -27.61 9.99
CA ARG A 171 17.17 -27.85 11.45
C ARG A 171 18.55 -28.05 12.07
N LYS A 172 19.46 -28.79 11.40
CA LYS A 172 20.85 -28.94 11.86
C LYS A 172 21.59 -27.60 11.92
N GLN A 173 21.36 -26.71 10.96
CA GLN A 173 21.96 -25.36 10.97
C GLN A 173 21.38 -24.48 12.09
N VAL A 174 20.07 -24.54 12.32
CA VAL A 174 19.40 -23.85 13.42
C VAL A 174 19.98 -24.29 14.77
N GLU A 175 20.28 -25.58 14.93
CA GLU A 175 20.85 -26.10 16.17
C GLU A 175 22.28 -25.61 16.41
N LEU A 176 23.08 -25.48 15.35
CA LEU A 176 24.41 -24.85 15.41
C LEU A 176 24.31 -23.37 15.78
N THR A 177 23.34 -22.65 15.23
CA THR A 177 23.18 -21.22 15.54
C THR A 177 22.63 -20.97 16.94
N LYS A 178 21.82 -21.88 17.49
CA LYS A 178 21.41 -21.85 18.91
C LYS A 178 22.62 -21.91 19.83
N GLN A 179 23.61 -22.74 19.53
CA GLN A 179 24.87 -22.80 20.31
C GLN A 179 25.65 -21.49 20.22
N GLN A 180 25.67 -20.85 19.03
CA GLN A 180 26.29 -19.53 18.86
C GLN A 180 25.57 -18.44 19.66
N ALA A 181 24.23 -18.45 19.69
CA ALA A 181 23.45 -17.49 20.47
C ALA A 181 23.78 -17.55 21.97
N VAL A 182 23.95 -18.77 22.51
CA VAL A 182 24.37 -18.97 23.91
C VAL A 182 25.78 -18.43 24.14
N ALA A 183 26.71 -18.63 23.20
CA ALA A 183 28.07 -18.09 23.31
C ALA A 183 28.10 -16.55 23.29
N ASP A 184 27.21 -15.92 22.52
CA ASP A 184 27.06 -14.46 22.46
C ASP A 184 26.20 -13.89 23.59
N GLY A 185 25.62 -14.73 24.45
CA GLY A 185 24.75 -14.31 25.55
C GLY A 185 23.39 -13.76 25.10
N VAL A 186 22.91 -14.13 23.92
CA VAL A 186 21.66 -13.65 23.33
C VAL A 186 20.53 -14.65 23.61
N THR A 187 19.44 -14.19 24.22
CA THR A 187 18.22 -15.00 24.42
C THR A 187 17.38 -15.02 23.15
N VAL A 188 17.24 -16.19 22.53
CA VAL A 188 16.45 -16.35 21.30
C VAL A 188 14.97 -16.45 21.65
N PRO A 189 14.09 -15.60 21.09
CA PRO A 189 12.65 -15.69 21.30
C PRO A 189 12.12 -16.98 20.65
N THR A 190 11.33 -17.76 21.40
CA THR A 190 10.76 -19.03 20.89
C THR A 190 9.25 -18.98 20.76
N THR A 191 8.60 -18.09 21.51
CA THR A 191 7.15 -17.89 21.43
C THR A 191 6.81 -16.72 20.51
N ILE A 192 5.61 -16.74 19.91
CA ILE A 192 5.10 -15.63 19.07
C ILE A 192 5.07 -14.32 19.88
N GLU A 193 4.73 -14.39 21.17
CA GLU A 193 4.67 -13.22 22.05
C GLU A 193 6.03 -12.59 22.37
N GLU A 194 7.11 -13.38 22.34
CA GLU A 194 8.48 -12.88 22.51
C GLU A 194 9.08 -12.39 21.19
N TYR A 195 8.66 -12.98 20.06
CA TYR A 195 9.11 -12.60 18.73
C TYR A 195 8.50 -11.27 18.28
N CYS A 196 7.21 -11.07 18.55
CA CYS A 196 6.51 -9.80 18.27
C CYS A 196 6.82 -8.79 19.39
N ILE A 197 7.44 -7.68 19.01
CA ILE A 197 7.79 -6.62 19.96
C ILE A 197 6.49 -5.97 20.41
N LYS A 198 6.09 -6.18 21.67
CA LYS A 198 4.93 -5.47 22.25
C LYS A 198 5.17 -3.98 22.08
N GLU A 199 4.32 -3.32 21.30
CA GLU A 199 4.28 -1.86 21.23
C GLU A 199 4.23 -1.34 22.67
N LYS A 200 5.22 -0.52 23.03
CA LYS A 200 5.21 0.16 24.31
C LYS A 200 3.94 1.02 24.31
N LYS A 201 2.93 0.64 25.10
CA LYS A 201 1.72 1.44 25.31
C LYS A 201 2.15 2.80 25.84
N GLU A 202 2.29 3.78 24.96
CA GLU A 202 2.16 5.17 25.32
C GLU A 202 0.68 5.39 25.67
N GLU A 203 0.44 5.96 26.84
CA GLU A 203 -0.89 6.43 27.26
C GLU A 203 -1.58 7.19 26.11
N PRO A 204 -2.89 7.02 25.92
CA PRO A 204 -3.54 7.34 24.66
C PRO A 204 -3.48 8.85 24.36
N MET A 205 -2.60 9.22 23.43
CA MET A 205 -2.68 10.47 22.69
C MET A 205 -3.47 10.21 21.41
N ASP A 206 -4.63 10.85 21.36
CA ASP A 206 -5.69 10.72 20.37
C ASP A 206 -5.27 11.30 19.01
N THR A 207 -4.99 10.46 18.00
CA THR A 207 -5.23 10.77 16.58
C THR A 207 -5.13 9.51 15.71
N LEU A 208 -6.28 9.13 15.16
CA LEU A 208 -6.46 8.23 14.01
C LEU A 208 -5.76 8.80 12.76
N ASP A 209 -5.15 7.95 11.92
CA ASP A 209 -5.72 7.53 10.61
C ASP A 209 -4.77 6.59 9.83
N PHE A 210 -5.36 5.78 8.92
CA PHE A 210 -4.76 5.19 7.68
C PHE A 210 -3.80 3.99 7.85
N ASP A 211 -3.92 2.80 7.23
CA ASP A 211 -4.67 2.27 6.08
C ASP A 211 -4.87 0.75 6.27
N GLU A 212 -5.95 0.18 5.75
CA GLU A 212 -6.02 -1.27 5.48
C GLU A 212 -6.52 -1.49 4.05
N ASP A 213 -5.65 -2.10 3.26
CA ASP A 213 -5.77 -2.35 1.84
C ASP A 213 -6.66 -3.59 1.58
N TYR A 214 -7.65 -3.46 0.68
CA TYR A 214 -8.29 -4.61 0.05
C TYR A 214 -8.23 -4.43 -1.47
N TYR A 215 -7.45 -5.31 -2.10
CA TYR A 215 -7.35 -5.44 -3.56
C TYR A 215 -8.66 -5.99 -4.14
N ASP A 216 -9.06 -5.45 -5.29
CA ASP A 216 -9.72 -6.27 -6.30
C ASP A 216 -9.16 -5.93 -7.68
N TYR A 217 -8.82 -6.98 -8.42
CA TYR A 217 -8.33 -6.96 -9.78
C TYR A 217 -9.47 -6.57 -10.72
N ASP A 218 -9.19 -5.75 -11.73
CA ASP A 218 -9.72 -5.99 -13.07
C ASP A 218 -8.85 -5.27 -14.10
N ASP A 219 -8.13 -6.10 -14.83
CA ASP A 219 -7.60 -5.90 -16.17
C ASP A 219 -8.77 -5.75 -17.14
N ASP A 220 -8.80 -4.67 -17.94
CA ASP A 220 -9.23 -4.75 -19.34
C ASP A 220 -9.09 -3.38 -20.05
N SER A 221 -8.12 -3.36 -20.98
CA SER A 221 -8.07 -2.64 -22.26
C SER A 221 -8.32 -1.13 -22.32
N ASP A 222 -7.23 -0.40 -22.61
CA ASP A 222 -7.26 0.79 -23.48
C ASP A 222 -7.77 0.37 -24.87
N TYR A 223 -9.00 0.79 -25.20
CA TYR A 223 -9.37 1.12 -26.57
C TYR A 223 -9.73 2.62 -26.59
N ASP A 224 -8.87 3.40 -27.24
CA ASP A 224 -9.27 4.63 -27.89
C ASP A 224 -10.44 4.29 -28.85
N ASP A 225 -11.62 4.83 -28.57
CA ASP A 225 -12.65 5.01 -29.59
C ASP A 225 -13.12 6.46 -29.51
N ASP A 226 -12.56 7.28 -30.40
CA ASP A 226 -13.19 8.49 -30.88
C ASP A 226 -14.49 8.08 -31.60
N CYS A 227 -15.61 8.02 -30.88
CA CYS A 227 -16.92 7.85 -31.48
C CYS A 227 -17.85 8.97 -31.02
N ASP A 228 -17.96 9.99 -31.88
CA ASP A 228 -19.13 10.87 -31.96
C ASP A 228 -20.38 9.99 -32.19
N GLY A 229 -21.05 9.66 -31.09
CA GLY A 229 -22.28 8.88 -31.09
C GLY A 229 -23.26 9.46 -30.07
N ASN A 230 -24.30 10.10 -30.60
CA ASN A 230 -25.41 10.69 -29.84
C ASN A 230 -25.91 9.79 -28.71
N ASP A 231 -25.90 10.30 -27.48
CA ASP A 231 -26.76 9.82 -26.39
C ASP A 231 -27.21 11.02 -25.54
N ASP A 232 -28.04 11.86 -26.15
CA ASP A 232 -28.86 12.88 -25.50
C ASP A 232 -30.12 12.28 -24.81
N GLU A 233 -30.10 10.99 -24.45
CA GLU A 233 -31.28 10.28 -23.90
C GLU A 233 -31.29 10.11 -22.37
N ASP A 234 -30.81 11.09 -21.60
CA ASP A 234 -31.04 11.04 -20.14
C ASP A 234 -31.32 12.41 -19.47
N SER A 235 -31.72 13.40 -20.27
CA SER A 235 -31.99 14.76 -19.79
C SER A 235 -33.48 15.07 -19.56
N ASN A 236 -34.36 14.07 -19.45
CA ASN A 236 -35.79 14.33 -19.20
C ASN A 236 -36.51 13.36 -18.24
N MET A 237 -35.87 12.97 -17.14
CA MET A 237 -36.62 12.43 -16.00
C MET A 237 -37.21 13.59 -15.19
N GLY A 238 -38.47 13.93 -15.47
CA GLY A 238 -39.22 14.94 -14.72
C GLY A 238 -39.19 14.71 -13.21
N LYS A 239 -39.39 15.79 -12.44
CA LYS A 239 -39.35 15.76 -10.95
C LYS A 239 -40.13 14.55 -10.41
N PRO A 240 -39.56 13.72 -9.52
CA PRO A 240 -40.20 12.50 -9.05
C PRO A 240 -41.56 12.80 -8.40
N LYS A 241 -42.61 12.07 -8.80
CA LYS A 241 -43.99 12.15 -8.28
C LYS A 241 -44.38 10.83 -7.56
N GLY A 242 -45.30 10.88 -6.59
CA GLY A 242 -45.86 9.71 -5.87
C GLY A 242 -45.47 9.55 -4.39
N ILE A 243 -45.76 8.37 -3.79
CA ILE A 243 -45.39 8.02 -2.41
C ILE A 243 -43.87 7.76 -2.32
N ARG A 244 -43.21 8.22 -1.24
CA ARG A 244 -41.73 8.19 -1.02
C ARG A 244 -40.88 9.08 -1.96
N THR A 245 -41.46 10.11 -2.57
CA THR A 245 -40.75 11.11 -3.40
C THR A 245 -39.56 11.77 -2.70
N ALA A 246 -39.66 12.05 -1.41
CA ALA A 246 -38.55 12.57 -0.62
C ALA A 246 -37.30 11.66 -0.66
N ARG A 247 -37.48 10.34 -0.63
CA ARG A 247 -36.36 9.38 -0.73
C ARG A 247 -35.74 9.41 -2.12
N LYS A 248 -36.57 9.42 -3.17
CA LYS A 248 -36.13 9.52 -4.57
C LYS A 248 -35.35 10.82 -4.84
N LEU A 249 -35.84 11.96 -4.33
CA LEU A 249 -35.14 13.25 -4.42
C LEU A 249 -33.80 13.24 -3.67
N ARG A 250 -33.72 12.55 -2.52
CA ARG A 250 -32.48 12.44 -1.75
C ARG A 250 -31.43 11.62 -2.49
N THR A 251 -31.83 10.51 -3.10
CA THR A 251 -30.96 9.66 -3.94
C THR A 251 -30.51 10.42 -5.18
N HIS A 252 -31.43 11.05 -5.91
CA HIS A 252 -31.12 11.85 -7.09
C HIS A 252 -30.17 13.01 -6.78
N ARG A 253 -30.39 13.76 -5.69
CA ARG A 253 -29.44 14.82 -5.26
C ARG A 253 -28.07 14.27 -4.91
N ARG A 254 -28.00 13.05 -4.37
CA ARG A 254 -26.73 12.39 -4.05
C ARG A 254 -25.99 12.02 -5.33
N GLU A 255 -26.68 11.41 -6.29
CA GLU A 255 -26.13 11.07 -7.62
C GLU A 255 -25.70 12.30 -8.40
N GLN A 256 -26.54 13.35 -8.46
CA GLN A 256 -26.20 14.62 -9.08
C GLN A 256 -24.99 15.32 -8.42
N ARG A 257 -24.75 15.07 -7.13
CA ARG A 257 -23.54 15.55 -6.47
C ARG A 257 -22.28 14.86 -6.98
N TRP A 258 -22.36 13.58 -7.35
CA TRP A 258 -21.26 12.86 -7.98
C TRP A 258 -21.02 13.27 -9.44
N ASN A 259 -22.03 13.86 -10.10
CA ASN A 259 -21.87 14.50 -11.42
C ASN A 259 -21.09 15.82 -11.35
N ASP A 260 -21.03 16.48 -10.19
CA ASP A 260 -20.15 17.64 -10.01
C ASP A 260 -18.69 17.20 -10.03
N LYS A 261 -17.97 17.59 -11.09
CA LYS A 261 -16.55 17.31 -11.31
C LYS A 261 -15.68 17.73 -10.12
N ARG A 262 -16.01 18.82 -9.42
CA ARG A 262 -15.23 19.30 -8.27
C ARG A 262 -15.44 18.41 -7.05
N TYR A 263 -16.68 17.98 -6.81
CA TYR A 263 -17.03 17.06 -5.73
C TYR A 263 -16.43 15.67 -5.97
N LYS A 264 -16.61 15.12 -7.19
CA LYS A 264 -16.03 13.84 -7.62
C LYS A 264 -14.51 13.81 -7.43
N LYS A 265 -13.79 14.86 -7.87
CA LYS A 265 -12.33 14.95 -7.70
C LYS A 265 -11.87 15.07 -6.25
N ALA A 266 -12.65 15.72 -5.39
CA ALA A 266 -12.33 15.86 -3.96
C ALA A 266 -12.55 14.53 -3.22
N ASN A 267 -13.66 13.84 -3.48
CA ASN A 267 -14.02 12.59 -2.82
C ASN A 267 -13.18 11.40 -3.30
N LEU A 268 -12.75 11.38 -4.56
CA LEU A 268 -11.84 10.34 -5.08
C LEU A 268 -10.36 10.61 -4.74
N GLY A 269 -10.03 11.68 -4.01
CA GLY A 269 -8.64 12.06 -3.69
C GLY A 269 -7.79 12.54 -4.88
N THR A 270 -8.27 12.38 -6.12
CA THR A 270 -7.57 12.77 -7.36
C THR A 270 -7.21 14.25 -7.42
N ARG A 271 -7.97 15.12 -6.72
CA ARG A 271 -7.65 16.55 -6.59
C ARG A 271 -6.24 16.80 -6.04
N TRP A 272 -5.79 15.98 -5.10
CA TRP A 272 -4.49 16.15 -4.44
C TRP A 272 -3.39 15.39 -5.17
N LYS A 273 -3.71 14.23 -5.76
CA LYS A 273 -2.77 13.42 -6.54
C LYS A 273 -2.27 14.17 -7.79
N ALA A 274 -3.18 14.85 -8.49
CA ALA A 274 -2.91 15.54 -9.75
C ALA A 274 -2.31 16.96 -9.61
N ASP A 275 -2.39 17.59 -8.43
CA ASP A 275 -1.84 18.92 -8.20
C ASP A 275 -0.41 18.86 -7.63
N PRO A 276 0.62 19.35 -8.35
CA PRO A 276 1.97 19.44 -7.84
C PRO A 276 2.11 20.27 -6.56
N PHE A 277 1.21 21.21 -6.27
CA PHE A 277 1.28 22.01 -5.05
C PHE A 277 0.52 21.40 -3.86
N GLY A 278 -0.25 20.33 -4.10
CA GLY A 278 -1.12 19.74 -3.08
C GLY A 278 -2.06 20.77 -2.46
N GLY A 279 -2.64 21.65 -3.28
CA GLY A 279 -3.59 22.71 -2.88
C GLY A 279 -2.99 23.98 -2.27
N ALA A 280 -1.67 24.11 -2.18
CA ALA A 280 -1.03 25.38 -1.82
C ALA A 280 -1.08 26.39 -2.99
N CYS A 281 -1.11 27.69 -2.69
CA CYS A 281 -1.10 28.74 -3.72
C CYS A 281 0.27 28.94 -4.39
N ALA A 282 1.34 28.58 -3.69
CA ALA A 282 2.72 28.63 -4.15
C ALA A 282 3.53 27.52 -3.47
N ALA A 283 4.62 27.10 -4.11
CA ALA A 283 5.54 26.11 -3.58
C ALA A 283 7.00 26.55 -3.78
N LYS A 284 7.86 26.13 -2.84
CA LYS A 284 9.31 26.28 -2.97
C LYS A 284 9.88 25.12 -3.78
N GLY A 285 10.85 25.42 -4.62
CA GLY A 285 11.54 24.43 -5.44
C GLY A 285 12.98 24.81 -5.71
N ILE A 286 13.76 23.84 -6.15
CA ILE A 286 15.15 23.99 -6.56
C ILE A 286 15.20 23.94 -8.08
N VAL A 287 15.94 24.86 -8.68
CA VAL A 287 16.14 24.90 -10.13
C VAL A 287 17.06 23.76 -10.55
N LEU A 288 16.62 22.94 -11.50
CA LEU A 288 17.44 21.89 -12.10
C LEU A 288 18.18 22.41 -13.33
N GLU A 289 17.45 23.02 -14.27
CA GLU A 289 18.00 23.45 -15.56
C GLU A 289 17.15 24.57 -16.17
N LYS A 290 17.75 25.33 -17.09
CA LYS A 290 17.09 26.36 -17.88
C LYS A 290 16.50 25.74 -19.15
N LEU A 291 15.23 26.02 -19.44
CA LEU A 291 14.50 25.45 -20.57
C LEU A 291 14.00 26.54 -21.53
N GLY A 292 14.13 26.30 -22.83
CA GLY A 292 13.38 27.04 -23.85
C GLY A 292 12.17 26.22 -24.28
N VAL A 293 10.95 26.75 -24.07
CA VAL A 293 9.73 26.11 -24.57
C VAL A 293 9.30 26.84 -25.84
N GLU A 294 9.19 26.12 -26.95
CA GLU A 294 8.70 26.68 -28.21
C GLU A 294 7.22 27.07 -28.08
N ALA A 295 6.87 28.24 -28.59
CA ALA A 295 5.48 28.68 -28.63
C ALA A 295 4.64 27.79 -29.56
N LYS A 296 3.36 27.63 -29.25
CA LYS A 296 2.39 26.98 -30.13
C LYS A 296 2.24 27.82 -31.40
N GLN A 297 2.21 27.16 -32.56
CA GLN A 297 1.92 27.77 -33.86
C GLN A 297 0.65 28.63 -33.75
N PRO A 298 0.63 29.88 -34.25
CA PRO A 298 1.41 30.42 -35.37
C PRO A 298 2.71 31.18 -35.00
N ASN A 299 3.07 31.27 -33.72
CA ASN A 299 4.28 31.98 -33.28
C ASN A 299 5.47 31.03 -33.18
N SER A 300 6.67 31.45 -33.60
CA SER A 300 7.93 30.68 -33.49
C SER A 300 8.83 31.10 -32.33
N ALA A 301 8.33 31.95 -31.43
CA ALA A 301 9.12 32.50 -30.33
C ALA A 301 9.43 31.45 -29.24
N ILE A 302 10.66 31.44 -28.74
CA ILE A 302 11.07 30.59 -27.61
C ILE A 302 10.75 31.30 -26.29
N ARG A 303 9.97 30.64 -25.44
CA ARG A 303 9.56 31.13 -24.12
C ARG A 303 10.53 30.61 -23.07
N LYS A 304 11.16 31.55 -22.34
CA LYS A 304 12.14 31.27 -21.29
C LYS A 304 11.45 30.63 -20.08
N CYS A 305 11.76 29.37 -19.83
CA CYS A 305 11.24 28.57 -18.73
C CYS A 305 12.38 27.95 -17.93
N VAL A 306 12.05 27.37 -16.78
CA VAL A 306 12.98 26.70 -15.90
C VAL A 306 12.35 25.40 -15.41
N ARG A 307 13.14 24.32 -15.36
CA ARG A 307 12.72 23.06 -14.74
C ARG A 307 13.01 23.14 -13.25
N VAL A 308 11.99 22.98 -12.43
CA VAL A 308 12.06 23.14 -10.98
C VAL A 308 11.62 21.85 -10.31
N GLN A 309 12.42 21.33 -9.39
CA GLN A 309 12.02 20.26 -8.49
C GLN A 309 11.46 20.86 -7.22
N LEU A 310 10.19 20.57 -6.92
CA LEU A 310 9.55 21.06 -5.70
C LEU A 310 10.16 20.39 -4.46
N ILE A 311 10.47 21.17 -3.44
CA ILE A 311 11.08 20.65 -2.20
C ILE A 311 10.10 19.77 -1.43
N LYS A 312 8.81 20.12 -1.45
CA LYS A 312 7.76 19.45 -0.66
C LYS A 312 7.50 18.00 -1.09
N ASN A 313 7.54 17.73 -2.40
CA ASN A 313 7.10 16.44 -2.96
C ASN A 313 8.02 15.89 -4.04
N SER A 314 9.19 16.51 -4.23
CA SER A 314 10.19 16.11 -5.23
C SER A 314 9.67 16.03 -6.67
N LYS A 315 8.47 16.58 -6.97
CA LYS A 315 7.89 16.58 -8.31
C LYS A 315 8.61 17.62 -9.17
N LYS A 316 8.95 17.24 -10.40
CA LYS A 316 9.55 18.13 -11.39
C LYS A 316 8.43 18.87 -12.13
N ILE A 317 8.50 20.20 -12.16
CA ILE A 317 7.57 21.07 -12.88
C ILE A 317 8.33 22.01 -13.81
N THR A 318 7.67 22.44 -14.88
CA THR A 318 8.14 23.52 -15.75
C THR A 318 7.49 24.84 -15.33
N ALA A 319 8.31 25.85 -15.08
CA ALA A 319 7.87 27.16 -14.65
C ALA A 319 8.35 28.25 -15.62
N PHE A 320 7.44 29.14 -16.02
CA PHE A 320 7.75 30.29 -16.87
C PHE A 320 8.50 31.38 -16.08
N VAL A 321 9.50 32.01 -16.72
CA VAL A 321 10.23 33.15 -16.14
C VAL A 321 9.67 34.44 -16.72
N PRO A 322 9.04 35.31 -15.90
CA PRO A 322 8.42 36.54 -16.39
C PRO A 322 9.45 37.66 -16.61
N ASN A 323 9.14 38.54 -17.57
CA ASN A 323 9.98 39.63 -18.07
C ASN A 323 11.28 39.16 -18.75
N ASP A 324 11.67 39.87 -19.80
CA ASP A 324 12.90 39.55 -20.51
C ASP A 324 14.14 39.89 -19.68
N GLY A 325 15.21 39.11 -19.82
CA GLY A 325 16.45 39.24 -19.03
C GLY A 325 16.41 38.63 -17.63
N CYS A 326 15.24 38.26 -17.10
CA CYS A 326 15.13 37.66 -15.76
C CYS A 326 15.78 36.27 -15.62
N LEU A 327 15.99 35.57 -16.74
CA LEU A 327 16.66 34.27 -16.78
C LEU A 327 18.15 34.37 -16.35
N ASN A 328 18.74 35.56 -16.46
CA ASN A 328 20.14 35.79 -16.06
C ASN A 328 20.32 35.81 -14.54
N PHE A 329 19.25 36.08 -13.78
CA PHE A 329 19.29 36.11 -12.30
C PHE A 329 19.05 34.75 -11.66
N ILE A 330 18.74 33.72 -12.45
CA ILE A 330 18.45 32.37 -11.97
C ILE A 330 19.63 31.48 -12.34
N GLU A 331 20.21 30.79 -11.38
CA GLU A 331 21.22 29.75 -11.62
C GLU A 331 20.66 28.35 -11.33
N GLU A 332 21.41 27.34 -11.77
CA GLU A 332 21.13 25.95 -11.41
C GLU A 332 21.36 25.77 -9.91
N ASN A 333 20.51 24.98 -9.25
CA ASN A 333 20.46 24.77 -7.81
C ASN A 333 19.99 25.95 -6.94
N ASP A 334 19.54 27.06 -7.53
CA ASP A 334 18.91 28.15 -6.77
C ASP A 334 17.54 27.74 -6.18
N GLU A 335 17.25 28.23 -4.97
CA GLU A 335 15.90 28.13 -4.39
C GLU A 335 14.98 29.18 -5.01
N VAL A 336 13.88 28.71 -5.60
CA VAL A 336 12.85 29.54 -6.23
C VAL A 336 11.48 29.33 -5.61
N LEU A 337 10.70 30.40 -5.56
CA LEU A 337 9.28 30.35 -5.21
C LEU A 337 8.45 30.36 -6.49
N VAL A 338 7.67 29.30 -6.70
CA VAL A 338 6.83 29.10 -7.87
C VAL A 338 5.36 29.26 -7.51
N SER A 339 4.58 29.93 -8.35
CA SER A 339 3.12 30.08 -8.19
C SER A 339 2.37 29.57 -9.42
N GLY A 340 1.07 29.33 -9.26
CA GLY A 340 0.19 29.06 -10.40
C GLY A 340 0.24 30.20 -11.43
N PHE A 341 0.14 29.84 -12.70
CA PHE A 341 0.15 30.74 -13.84
C PHE A 341 -1.16 30.59 -14.62
N GLY A 342 -1.87 31.70 -14.87
CA GLY A 342 -3.13 31.73 -15.59
C GLY A 342 -4.31 31.01 -14.89
N ARG A 343 -5.17 30.36 -15.68
CA ARG A 343 -6.38 29.68 -15.18
C ARG A 343 -6.00 28.34 -14.53
N SER A 344 -6.56 28.07 -13.35
CA SER A 344 -6.25 26.88 -12.56
C SER A 344 -6.29 25.59 -13.40
N GLY A 345 -5.16 24.91 -13.52
CA GLY A 345 -5.08 23.61 -14.18
C GLY A 345 -4.79 23.64 -15.68
N HIS A 346 -4.75 24.80 -16.31
CA HIS A 346 -4.54 24.92 -17.76
C HIS A 346 -3.24 25.62 -18.10
N ALA A 347 -2.65 25.23 -19.24
CA ALA A 347 -1.53 25.95 -19.83
C ALA A 347 -1.97 27.36 -20.26
N VAL A 348 -1.03 28.30 -20.27
CA VAL A 348 -1.35 29.72 -20.49
C VAL A 348 -0.93 30.14 -21.89
N GLY A 349 -1.92 30.60 -22.68
CA GLY A 349 -1.68 31.23 -23.98
C GLY A 349 -1.00 30.30 -24.98
N ASP A 350 0.13 30.75 -25.51
CA ASP A 350 0.94 30.07 -26.51
C ASP A 350 2.00 29.13 -25.92
N ILE A 351 2.03 28.92 -24.59
CA ILE A 351 3.06 28.11 -23.93
C ILE A 351 2.51 26.72 -23.56
N PRO A 352 2.74 25.68 -24.37
CA PRO A 352 2.20 24.35 -24.10
C PRO A 352 2.80 23.74 -22.82
N GLY A 353 1.97 23.08 -22.01
CA GLY A 353 2.40 22.35 -20.81
C GLY A 353 2.84 23.20 -19.60
N VAL A 354 3.04 24.51 -19.76
CA VAL A 354 3.51 25.38 -18.67
C VAL A 354 2.33 25.99 -17.91
N ARG A 355 2.18 25.57 -16.65
CA ARG A 355 1.06 25.96 -15.74
C ARG A 355 1.52 26.84 -14.58
N PHE A 356 2.82 27.09 -14.47
CA PHE A 356 3.43 27.73 -13.31
C PHE A 356 4.39 28.84 -13.72
N LYS A 357 4.65 29.79 -12.81
CA LYS A 357 5.61 30.89 -13.02
C LYS A 357 6.53 31.08 -11.81
N VAL A 358 7.73 31.56 -12.05
CA VAL A 358 8.68 31.95 -10.98
C VAL A 358 8.33 33.33 -10.45
N VAL A 359 8.27 33.47 -9.12
CA VAL A 359 7.94 34.73 -8.41
C VAL A 359 9.14 35.28 -7.65
N LYS A 360 9.93 34.41 -7.01
CA LYS A 360 11.11 34.77 -6.22
C LYS A 360 12.27 33.83 -6.51
N VAL A 361 13.48 34.34 -6.32
CA VAL A 361 14.76 33.63 -6.42
C VAL A 361 15.58 34.01 -5.20
N ALA A 362 16.15 33.04 -4.48
CA ALA A 362 16.97 33.27 -3.28
C ALA A 362 16.33 34.25 -2.28
N ASN A 363 15.05 34.01 -1.93
CA ASN A 363 14.21 34.85 -1.06
C ASN A 363 13.95 36.30 -1.53
N THR A 364 14.45 36.70 -2.71
CA THR A 364 14.24 38.02 -3.31
C THR A 364 13.21 37.93 -4.44
N SER A 365 12.28 38.89 -4.49
CA SER A 365 11.28 38.92 -5.56
C SER A 365 11.92 39.23 -6.90
N LEU A 366 11.61 38.42 -7.92
CA LEU A 366 12.17 38.53 -9.26
C LEU A 366 11.81 39.88 -9.91
N SER A 367 10.62 40.43 -9.64
CA SER A 367 10.25 41.78 -10.07
C SER A 367 11.07 42.90 -9.40
N ALA A 368 11.64 42.68 -8.22
CA ALA A 368 12.52 43.66 -7.58
C ALA A 368 13.95 43.58 -8.12
N LEU A 369 14.44 42.38 -8.43
CA LEU A 369 15.71 42.17 -9.15
C LEU A 369 15.64 42.83 -10.54
N PHE A 370 14.58 42.57 -11.30
CA PHE A 370 14.36 43.16 -12.61
C PHE A 370 14.32 44.69 -12.61
N LYS A 371 13.69 45.30 -11.58
CA LYS A 371 13.61 46.77 -11.44
C LYS A 371 14.85 47.39 -10.79
N GLY A 372 15.88 46.60 -10.47
CA GLY A 372 17.09 47.07 -9.77
C GLY A 372 16.83 47.61 -8.36
N LYS A 373 15.69 47.28 -7.73
CA LYS A 373 15.34 47.76 -6.38
C LYS A 373 16.02 46.97 -5.27
N LYS A 374 16.49 45.77 -5.60
CA LYS A 374 17.24 44.85 -4.75
C LYS A 374 18.23 44.11 -5.63
N GLU A 375 19.38 43.79 -5.07
CA GLU A 375 20.39 42.96 -5.72
C GLU A 375 20.28 41.52 -5.22
N ARG A 376 20.89 40.59 -5.96
CA ARG A 376 20.93 39.18 -5.56
C ARG A 376 21.87 39.05 -4.36
N PRO A 377 21.44 38.43 -3.25
CA PRO A 377 22.35 38.15 -2.14
C PRO A 377 23.43 37.17 -2.62
N GLN A 378 24.70 37.55 -2.52
CA GLN A 378 25.82 36.64 -2.81
C GLN A 378 25.95 35.62 -1.68
N TYR A 379 25.91 34.33 -2.02
CA TYR A 379 26.22 33.26 -1.07
C TYR A 379 27.71 33.30 -0.75
N GLY A 380 28.09 33.97 0.34
CA GLY A 380 29.49 34.06 0.77
C GLY A 380 29.83 35.18 1.76
N SER A 381 29.00 36.21 1.92
CA SER A 381 29.22 37.23 2.96
C SER A 381 28.46 36.89 4.23
N SER A 382 29.06 36.05 5.06
CA SER A 382 28.85 36.09 6.50
C SER A 382 29.46 37.38 7.02
N ASP A 383 28.72 38.48 6.98
CA ASP A 383 28.81 39.59 7.93
C ASP A 383 27.72 40.63 7.62
N GLY A 384 27.31 41.32 8.67
CA GLY A 384 25.97 41.88 8.88
C GLY A 384 25.50 42.94 7.88
N ASP A 385 24.21 42.88 7.57
CA ASP A 385 23.36 44.03 7.19
C ASP A 385 21.85 43.65 7.29
N ASP A 386 21.41 43.12 8.45
CA ASP A 386 19.97 42.92 8.75
C ASP A 386 19.36 44.06 9.60
N TYR A 387 20.12 45.12 9.91
CA TYR A 387 19.69 46.17 10.85
C TYR A 387 18.98 47.39 10.24
N GLY A 388 18.76 47.47 8.92
CA GLY A 388 18.22 48.69 8.29
C GLY A 388 16.71 48.73 7.97
N ILE A 389 16.04 47.58 7.85
CA ILE A 389 14.67 47.52 7.28
C ILE A 389 13.62 47.03 8.30
N ARG A 390 14.06 46.63 9.50
CA ARG A 390 13.20 46.09 10.56
C ARG A 390 12.53 47.19 11.42
N GLU A 391 13.10 48.40 11.45
CA GLU A 391 12.64 49.45 12.36
C GLU A 391 11.38 50.20 11.88
N LYS A 392 11.15 50.31 10.57
CA LYS A 392 9.96 51.02 10.02
C LYS A 392 8.72 50.13 9.84
N ARG A 393 8.85 48.80 9.90
CA ARG A 393 7.72 47.86 9.88
C ARG A 393 7.32 47.33 11.26
N SER A 394 8.25 47.31 12.22
CA SER A 394 7.99 46.91 13.61
C SER A 394 6.96 47.81 14.31
N ARG A 395 7.00 49.13 14.07
CA ARG A 395 6.08 50.10 14.73
C ARG A 395 4.61 49.97 14.35
N LYS A 396 4.23 49.15 13.36
CA LYS A 396 2.82 48.99 12.95
C LYS A 396 2.21 47.62 13.26
N ARG A 397 2.93 46.67 13.88
CA ARG A 397 2.42 45.30 14.09
C ARG A 397 2.92 44.55 15.34
N SER A 398 3.47 45.19 16.36
CA SER A 398 3.60 44.53 17.66
C SER A 398 2.25 44.61 18.39
N LYS A 399 1.45 43.54 18.30
CA LYS A 399 0.37 43.31 19.28
C LYS A 399 1.03 43.33 20.66
N THR A 400 0.44 44.07 21.62
CA THR A 400 0.96 44.09 22.99
C THR A 400 0.95 42.67 23.56
N ALA A 401 1.89 42.34 24.46
CA ALA A 401 1.99 41.00 25.05
C ALA A 401 0.66 40.50 25.64
N GLU A 402 -0.17 41.42 26.16
CA GLU A 402 -1.53 41.14 26.64
C GLU A 402 -2.49 40.69 25.53
N GLN A 403 -2.40 41.25 24.32
CA GLN A 403 -3.23 40.82 23.19
C GLN A 403 -2.85 39.42 22.69
N LEU A 404 -1.56 39.08 22.72
CA LEU A 404 -1.09 37.73 22.40
C LEU A 404 -1.56 36.72 23.45
N GLN A 405 -1.47 37.05 24.75
CA GLN A 405 -1.99 36.21 25.83
C GLN A 405 -3.51 36.03 25.75
N LEU A 406 -4.25 37.07 25.32
CA LEU A 406 -5.70 36.97 25.12
C LEU A 406 -6.05 36.08 23.92
N GLU A 407 -5.27 36.16 22.83
CA GLU A 407 -5.41 35.27 21.67
C GLU A 407 -5.07 33.82 22.04
N GLU A 408 -3.98 33.59 22.75
CA GLU A 408 -3.60 32.24 23.23
C GLU A 408 -4.68 31.63 24.12
N ARG A 409 -5.25 32.41 25.05
CA ARG A 409 -6.38 31.97 25.87
C ARG A 409 -7.63 31.70 25.05
N TYR A 410 -7.89 32.48 24.01
CA TYR A 410 -9.01 32.27 23.10
C TYR A 410 -8.84 30.98 22.30
N TYR A 411 -7.66 30.73 21.71
CA TYR A 411 -7.37 29.52 20.97
C TYR A 411 -7.36 28.28 21.88
N ALA A 412 -6.81 28.38 23.09
CA ALA A 412 -6.86 27.29 24.08
C ALA A 412 -8.31 26.90 24.43
N ARG A 413 -9.21 27.87 24.65
CA ARG A 413 -10.63 27.58 24.88
C ARG A 413 -11.30 26.94 23.66
N LYS A 414 -10.95 27.40 22.46
CA LYS A 414 -11.51 26.86 21.21
C LYS A 414 -11.06 25.43 20.94
N ILE A 415 -9.80 25.12 21.23
CA ILE A 415 -9.26 23.74 21.18
C ILE A 415 -9.99 22.86 22.18
N MET A 416 -10.14 23.31 23.44
CA MET A 416 -10.87 22.54 24.47
C MET A 416 -12.34 22.30 24.10
N GLN A 417 -12.98 23.25 23.42
CA GLN A 417 -14.35 23.08 22.92
C GLN A 417 -14.41 22.05 21.79
N LEU A 418 -13.51 22.13 20.80
CA LEU A 418 -13.40 21.15 19.73
C LEU A 418 -13.10 19.74 20.26
N MET A 419 -12.24 19.61 21.26
CA MET A 419 -11.96 18.30 21.89
C MET A 419 -13.20 17.70 22.56
N ARG A 420 -14.05 18.51 23.20
CA ARG A 420 -15.34 18.01 23.74
C ARG A 420 -16.29 17.58 22.65
N GLU A 421 -16.38 18.34 21.56
CA GLU A 421 -17.24 18.01 20.42
C GLU A 421 -16.79 16.69 19.77
N ILE A 422 -15.47 16.52 19.54
CA ILE A 422 -14.89 15.26 19.05
C ILE A 422 -15.22 14.12 20.00
N LYS A 423 -14.97 14.29 21.31
CA LYS A 423 -15.25 13.24 22.29
C LYS A 423 -16.73 12.85 22.34
N ALA A 424 -17.64 13.82 22.21
CA ALA A 424 -19.08 13.55 22.11
C ALA A 424 -19.42 12.73 20.85
N THR A 425 -18.83 13.08 19.70
CA THR A 425 -19.04 12.33 18.44
C THR A 425 -18.50 10.90 18.51
N VAL A 426 -17.37 10.68 19.18
CA VAL A 426 -16.80 9.34 19.38
C VAL A 426 -17.73 8.48 20.24
N TYR A 427 -18.29 9.03 21.33
CA TYR A 427 -19.25 8.30 22.16
C TYR A 427 -20.54 7.98 21.42
N THR A 428 -21.06 8.90 20.60
CA THR A 428 -22.24 8.60 19.77
C THR A 428 -21.94 7.51 18.74
N ASN A 429 -20.75 7.53 18.13
CA ASN A 429 -20.36 6.51 17.17
C ASN A 429 -20.19 5.14 17.84
N ALA A 430 -19.61 5.08 19.04
CA ALA A 430 -19.53 3.85 19.83
C ALA A 430 -20.92 3.26 20.13
N ALA A 431 -21.89 4.10 20.51
CA ALA A 431 -23.27 3.67 20.71
C ALA A 431 -23.91 3.13 19.42
N MET A 432 -23.60 3.72 18.25
CA MET A 432 -24.06 3.20 16.96
C MET A 432 -23.43 1.84 16.62
N VAL A 433 -22.16 1.61 16.96
CA VAL A 433 -21.49 0.31 16.76
C VAL A 433 -22.15 -0.78 17.61
N ASP A 434 -22.53 -0.47 18.85
CA ASP A 434 -23.27 -1.41 19.71
C ASP A 434 -24.65 -1.73 19.15
N GLU A 435 -25.34 -0.74 18.57
CA GLU A 435 -26.65 -0.92 17.96
C GLU A 435 -26.58 -1.75 16.67
N VAL A 436 -25.57 -1.53 15.83
CA VAL A 436 -25.27 -2.36 14.66
C VAL A 436 -24.98 -3.80 15.07
N SER A 437 -24.19 -4.00 16.13
CA SER A 437 -23.89 -5.33 16.67
C SER A 437 -25.15 -6.06 17.14
N ARG A 438 -26.07 -5.38 17.84
CA ARG A 438 -27.37 -5.95 18.23
C ARG A 438 -28.23 -6.34 17.04
N LEU A 439 -28.29 -5.48 16.03
CA LEU A 439 -29.05 -5.77 14.81
C LEU A 439 -28.47 -6.97 14.05
N ASN A 440 -27.15 -7.10 13.98
CA ASN A 440 -26.50 -8.25 13.35
C ASN A 440 -26.82 -9.57 14.08
N ILE A 441 -26.83 -9.58 15.41
CA ILE A 441 -27.24 -10.77 16.18
C ILE A 441 -28.71 -11.12 15.89
N ALA A 442 -29.59 -10.12 15.79
CA ALA A 442 -30.99 -10.34 15.45
C ALA A 442 -31.18 -10.91 14.02
N ILE A 443 -30.40 -10.43 13.05
CA ILE A 443 -30.39 -10.94 11.67
C ILE A 443 -29.95 -12.40 11.64
N VAL A 444 -28.84 -12.74 12.29
CA VAL A 444 -28.33 -14.12 12.34
C VAL A 444 -29.36 -15.07 12.98
N LYS A 445 -30.05 -14.63 14.03
CA LYS A 445 -31.12 -15.42 14.67
C LYS A 445 -32.30 -15.63 13.71
N ALA A 446 -32.75 -14.60 13.02
CA ALA A 446 -33.83 -14.70 12.03
C ALA A 446 -33.44 -15.62 10.85
N GLU A 447 -32.19 -15.59 10.40
CA GLU A 447 -31.68 -16.50 9.37
C GLU A 447 -31.68 -17.96 9.83
N ALA A 448 -31.31 -18.23 11.08
CA ALA A 448 -31.34 -19.58 11.65
C ALA A 448 -32.77 -20.12 11.73
N GLU A 449 -33.74 -19.30 12.14
CA GLU A 449 -35.17 -19.64 12.16
C GLU A 449 -35.69 -19.93 10.75
N ASN A 450 -35.36 -19.08 9.76
CA ASN A 450 -35.71 -19.29 8.36
C ASN A 450 -35.12 -20.60 7.81
N LYS A 451 -33.86 -20.92 8.12
CA LYS A 451 -33.23 -22.20 7.75
C LYS A 451 -33.99 -23.40 8.34
N MET A 452 -34.46 -23.32 9.59
CA MET A 452 -35.28 -24.38 10.18
C MET A 452 -36.64 -24.54 9.50
N ILE A 453 -37.31 -23.42 9.20
CA ILE A 453 -38.60 -23.43 8.51
C ILE A 453 -38.44 -24.08 7.12
N ILE A 454 -37.42 -23.70 6.37
CA ILE A 454 -37.11 -24.28 5.05
C ILE A 454 -36.85 -25.80 5.16
N ARG A 455 -36.10 -26.26 6.17
CA ARG A 455 -35.85 -27.69 6.40
C ARG A 455 -37.15 -28.45 6.72
N ARG A 456 -38.04 -27.88 7.54
CA ARG A 456 -39.34 -28.49 7.85
C ARG A 456 -40.22 -28.58 6.60
N LEU A 457 -40.31 -27.51 5.81
CA LEU A 457 -41.06 -27.50 4.55
C LEU A 457 -40.53 -28.56 3.57
N ARG A 458 -39.20 -28.65 3.38
CA ARG A 458 -38.58 -29.69 2.53
C ARG A 458 -38.85 -31.11 3.01
N THR A 459 -39.00 -31.31 4.31
CA THR A 459 -39.31 -32.64 4.89
C THR A 459 -40.78 -32.97 4.71
N HIS A 460 -41.67 -31.99 4.93
CA HIS A 460 -43.09 -32.11 4.67
C HIS A 460 -43.37 -32.44 3.19
N GLU A 461 -42.72 -31.73 2.26
CA GLU A 461 -42.89 -31.95 0.83
C GLU A 461 -42.38 -33.34 0.40
N ARG A 462 -41.22 -33.79 0.91
CA ARG A 462 -40.73 -35.15 0.68
C ARG A 462 -41.70 -36.22 1.18
N ASN A 463 -42.28 -36.03 2.36
CA ASN A 463 -43.27 -36.96 2.92
C ASN A 463 -44.57 -36.97 2.10
N ARG A 464 -45.02 -35.80 1.61
CA ARG A 464 -46.17 -35.69 0.71
C ARG A 464 -45.93 -36.44 -0.60
N ILE A 465 -44.79 -36.22 -1.24
CA ILE A 465 -44.40 -36.93 -2.47
C ILE A 465 -44.35 -38.44 -2.23
N ARG A 466 -43.81 -38.89 -1.09
CA ARG A 466 -43.74 -40.31 -0.73
C ARG A 466 -45.13 -40.94 -0.58
N ARG A 467 -46.09 -40.23 0.04
CA ARG A 467 -47.48 -40.70 0.16
C ARG A 467 -48.13 -40.85 -1.22
N ILE A 468 -47.97 -39.86 -2.08
CA ILE A 468 -48.50 -39.89 -3.46
C ILE A 468 -47.90 -41.07 -4.25
N LYS A 469 -46.58 -41.27 -4.19
CA LYS A 469 -45.92 -42.41 -4.84
C LYS A 469 -46.42 -43.76 -4.32
N ASN A 470 -46.60 -43.91 -3.01
CA ASN A 470 -47.11 -45.15 -2.43
C ASN A 470 -48.56 -45.42 -2.85
N GLN A 471 -49.36 -44.37 -3.04
CA GLN A 471 -50.73 -44.50 -3.52
C GLN A 471 -50.77 -44.95 -5.00
N LEU A 472 -49.98 -44.30 -5.86
CA LEU A 472 -49.80 -44.71 -7.26
C LEU A 472 -49.34 -46.17 -7.36
N ASN A 473 -48.32 -46.58 -6.61
CA ASN A 473 -47.84 -47.96 -6.64
C ASN A 473 -48.90 -48.99 -6.20
N ARG A 474 -49.81 -48.62 -5.28
CA ARG A 474 -50.93 -49.50 -4.88
C ARG A 474 -51.99 -49.59 -5.95
N GLU A 475 -52.31 -48.48 -6.61
CA GLU A 475 -53.25 -48.42 -7.73
C GLU A 475 -52.71 -49.24 -8.92
N ASP A 476 -51.41 -49.13 -9.23
CA ASP A 476 -50.73 -49.93 -10.26
C ASP A 476 -50.72 -51.43 -9.93
N ALA A 477 -50.41 -51.79 -8.68
CA ALA A 477 -50.44 -53.19 -8.23
C ALA A 477 -51.87 -53.78 -8.26
N ALA A 478 -52.88 -52.99 -7.90
CA ALA A 478 -54.28 -53.39 -8.00
C ALA A 478 -54.72 -53.56 -9.46
N ALA A 479 -54.28 -52.67 -10.37
CA ALA A 479 -54.54 -52.78 -11.79
C ALA A 479 -53.88 -54.02 -12.41
N GLN A 480 -52.63 -54.34 -12.03
CA GLN A 480 -51.93 -55.56 -12.45
C GLN A 480 -52.59 -56.82 -11.91
N ALA A 481 -53.01 -56.84 -10.65
CA ALA A 481 -53.74 -57.96 -10.06
C ALA A 481 -55.11 -58.17 -10.73
N ALA A 482 -55.83 -57.10 -11.07
CA ALA A 482 -57.09 -57.17 -11.80
C ALA A 482 -56.90 -57.65 -13.25
N ALA A 483 -55.78 -57.30 -13.89
CA ALA A 483 -55.42 -57.82 -15.22
C ALA A 483 -55.09 -59.33 -15.17
N LEU A 484 -54.36 -59.78 -14.16
CA LEU A 484 -54.07 -61.21 -13.92
C LEU A 484 -55.34 -62.02 -13.61
N ALA A 485 -56.28 -61.46 -12.83
CA ALA A 485 -57.55 -62.11 -12.53
C ALA A 485 -58.46 -62.30 -13.76
N LYS A 486 -58.35 -61.42 -14.77
CA LYS A 486 -59.05 -61.57 -16.06
C LYS A 486 -58.44 -62.63 -16.99
N LEU A 487 -57.24 -63.13 -16.68
CA LEU A 487 -56.53 -64.17 -17.44
C LEU A 487 -56.67 -65.58 -16.83
N ALA A 488 -57.42 -65.74 -15.73
CA ALA A 488 -57.64 -67.04 -15.11
C ALA A 488 -58.68 -67.87 -15.89
N PRO A 489 -58.33 -69.08 -16.40
CA PRO A 489 -59.26 -69.94 -17.13
C PRO A 489 -60.26 -70.62 -16.19
N SER A 490 -61.54 -70.65 -16.59
CA SER A 490 -62.61 -71.41 -15.96
C SER A 490 -62.27 -72.89 -15.88
N SER A 491 -62.25 -73.46 -14.67
CA SER A 491 -61.96 -74.87 -14.43
C SER A 491 -63.08 -75.80 -14.95
N PRO A 492 -62.74 -76.99 -15.48
CA PRO A 492 -63.69 -77.91 -16.09
C PRO A 492 -64.42 -78.78 -15.07
N SER A 493 -65.68 -79.09 -15.38
CA SER A 493 -66.52 -80.11 -14.74
C SER A 493 -65.84 -81.48 -14.74
N THR A 494 -65.68 -82.09 -13.56
CA THR A 494 -65.20 -83.47 -13.42
C THR A 494 -66.30 -84.30 -12.75
N GLU A 495 -66.84 -85.27 -13.51
CA GLU A 495 -67.81 -86.28 -13.07
C GLU A 495 -67.14 -87.30 -12.13
N CYS A 496 -67.84 -87.71 -11.07
CA CYS A 496 -67.46 -88.80 -10.17
C CYS A 496 -67.91 -90.17 -10.73
N PRO A 497 -67.10 -91.25 -10.60
CA PRO A 497 -67.61 -92.62 -10.58
C PRO A 497 -67.77 -93.13 -9.13
N PRO A 498 -68.65 -94.13 -8.88
CA PRO A 498 -69.07 -94.51 -7.54
C PRO A 498 -68.10 -95.48 -6.85
N ALA A 499 -68.07 -95.37 -5.52
CA ALA A 499 -67.27 -96.16 -4.60
C ALA A 499 -67.74 -97.63 -4.53
N SER A 500 -66.78 -98.55 -4.57
CA SER A 500 -66.95 -99.93 -4.13
C SER A 500 -66.36 -100.11 -2.73
N GLU A 501 -67.21 -100.57 -1.82
CA GLU A 501 -66.90 -101.03 -0.47
C GLU A 501 -65.90 -102.20 -0.47
N ASN A 502 -64.97 -102.24 0.49
CA ASN A 502 -64.95 -103.24 1.58
C ASN A 502 -63.61 -103.27 2.35
N PRO A 503 -63.60 -103.85 3.57
CA PRO A 503 -62.89 -103.31 4.72
C PRO A 503 -61.70 -104.17 5.20
N SER A 504 -60.95 -103.60 6.15
CA SER A 504 -60.19 -104.25 7.23
C SER A 504 -59.26 -105.43 6.88
N ILE A 505 -57.94 -105.19 6.97
CA ILE A 505 -57.04 -105.60 8.08
C ILE A 505 -55.66 -104.99 7.82
#